data_AF-K2ET63-F1
#
_entry.id   AF-K2ET63-F1
#
_cell.length_a   1.000
_cell.length_b   1.000
_cell.length_c   1.000
_cell.angle_alpha   90.00
_cell.angle_beta   90.00
_cell.angle_gamma   90.00
#
_symmetry.space_group_name_H-M   'P 1'
#
loop_
_entity.id
_entity.type
_entity.pdbx_description
1 polymer ?
#
loop_
_entity_poly.entity_id
_entity_poly.type
_entity_poly.pdbx_seq_one_letter_code
_entity_poly.pdbx_strand_id
1 'polypeptide(L)'
;MREATSKKVVFVGMIGVSIVAVIWLFYSYHSVSAAYGFKRSPGEIASMLPRLSSYLIADGSALTSWIGHFVTGIPMRHEHQLFFGIGIWVLALYGTFATWRGKLNQDLGKLTVFAVAMLFLLTLNLGGLSLYRIISYIPGLNAVRAVTRIGLIMMMPIAVLVAIGSQHIFNQVTTFNNVKKSAIYLIVFVLLGAEVVAYRPSNTPIAAWAAQQAVLREKMPAQLPVDTILYVAGKGIVPGYVTELDGMILAQDLGYPTLNGYSGNVPPNYLEPQPCISYRNRINAYAAFKGVSLAATDALAARVVVISMEVCDYEPVIAAGGA
;
A
#
# COMPACT_ATOMS: atom_id res chain seq x y z
N MET A 1 21.53 41.29 -5.92
CA MET A 1 22.50 40.27 -5.43
C MET A 1 22.09 39.64 -4.09
N ARG A 2 21.78 40.40 -3.03
CA ARG A 2 21.37 39.83 -1.71
C ARG A 2 20.19 38.84 -1.76
N GLU A 3 19.17 39.12 -2.55
CA GLU A 3 17.98 38.25 -2.67
C GLU A 3 18.28 36.89 -3.31
N ALA A 4 19.15 36.86 -4.32
CA ALA A 4 19.58 35.62 -4.97
C ALA A 4 20.44 34.76 -4.03
N THR A 5 21.30 35.40 -3.21
CA THR A 5 22.09 34.70 -2.20
C THR A 5 21.20 34.12 -1.10
N SER A 6 20.19 34.86 -0.64
CA SER A 6 19.22 34.37 0.36
C SER A 6 18.44 33.15 -0.14
N LYS A 7 17.97 33.16 -1.40
CA LYS A 7 17.26 32.01 -2.00
C LYS A 7 18.16 30.77 -2.10
N LYS A 8 19.44 30.94 -2.46
CA LYS A 8 20.41 29.84 -2.51
C LYS A 8 20.68 29.25 -1.13
N VAL A 9 20.86 30.08 -0.11
CA VAL A 9 21.08 29.63 1.27
C VAL A 9 19.88 28.84 1.78
N VAL A 10 18.66 29.35 1.56
CA VAL A 10 17.43 28.63 1.94
C VAL A 10 17.32 27.29 1.20
N PHE A 11 17.60 27.26 -0.10
CA PHE A 11 17.56 26.03 -0.89
C PHE A 11 18.56 24.97 -0.39
N VAL A 12 19.81 25.36 -0.16
CA VAL A 12 20.85 24.47 0.39
C VAL A 12 20.46 24.01 1.81
N GLY A 13 19.93 24.91 2.63
CA GLY A 13 19.43 24.59 3.96
C GLY A 13 18.30 23.54 3.91
N MET A 14 17.33 23.71 3.00
CA MET A 14 16.25 22.74 2.79
C MET A 14 16.76 21.37 2.32
N ILE A 15 17.76 21.34 1.43
CA ILE A 15 18.39 20.09 1.01
C ILE A 15 19.05 19.41 2.21
N GLY A 16 19.83 20.16 3.00
CA GLY A 16 20.50 19.65 4.18
C GLY A 16 19.51 19.05 5.18
N VAL A 17 18.43 19.77 5.51
CA VAL A 17 17.37 19.29 6.40
C VAL A 17 16.69 18.04 5.84
N SER A 18 16.40 18.02 4.54
CA SER A 18 15.77 16.86 3.88
C SER A 18 16.67 15.63 3.92
N ILE A 19 17.97 15.78 3.67
CA ILE A 19 18.95 14.69 3.75
C ILE A 19 19.02 14.15 5.18
N VAL A 20 19.13 15.03 6.19
CA VAL A 20 19.17 14.61 7.59
C VAL A 20 17.89 13.87 7.97
N ALA A 21 16.73 14.37 7.57
CA ALA A 21 15.44 13.71 7.83
C ALA A 21 15.35 12.33 7.17
N VAL A 22 15.82 12.17 5.93
CA VAL A 22 15.84 10.89 5.21
C VAL A 22 16.82 9.91 5.86
N ILE A 23 18.02 10.36 6.25
CA ILE A 23 18.99 9.53 6.96
C ILE A 23 18.43 9.06 8.29
N TRP A 24 17.81 9.96 9.06
CA TRP A 24 17.15 9.63 10.33
C TRP A 24 16.06 8.57 10.14
N LEU A 25 15.24 8.73 9.10
CA LEU A 25 14.22 7.77 8.74
C LEU A 25 14.83 6.38 8.44
N PHE A 26 15.84 6.32 7.58
CA PHE A 26 16.50 5.04 7.24
C PHE A 26 17.18 4.39 8.43
N TYR A 27 17.79 5.18 9.31
CA TYR A 27 18.35 4.69 10.56
C TYR A 27 17.29 4.05 11.45
N SER A 28 16.13 4.72 11.62
CA SER A 28 15.02 4.18 12.40
C SER A 28 14.51 2.85 11.82
N TYR A 29 14.31 2.78 10.49
CA TYR A 29 13.91 1.53 9.84
C TYR A 29 14.95 0.42 10.00
N HIS A 30 16.23 0.74 9.85
CA HIS A 30 17.31 -0.22 10.00
C HIS A 30 17.36 -0.78 11.43
N SER A 31 17.24 0.08 12.45
CA SER A 31 17.29 -0.33 13.86
C SER A 31 16.17 -1.31 14.22
N VAL A 32 14.93 -1.05 13.78
CA VAL A 32 13.78 -1.94 13.98
C VAL A 32 13.96 -3.24 13.20
N SER A 33 14.42 -3.14 11.94
CA SER A 33 14.67 -4.33 11.11
C SER A 33 15.71 -5.25 11.74
N ALA A 34 16.77 -4.69 12.33
CA ALA A 34 17.80 -5.45 13.03
C ALA A 34 17.26 -6.08 14.32
N ALA A 35 16.50 -5.34 15.13
CA ALA A 35 15.97 -5.81 16.41
C ALA A 35 14.99 -6.99 16.26
N TYR A 36 14.19 -7.01 15.20
CA TYR A 36 13.22 -8.07 14.94
C TYR A 36 13.70 -9.11 13.91
N GLY A 37 14.94 -8.99 13.42
CA GLY A 37 15.48 -9.89 12.39
C GLY A 37 14.72 -9.83 11.06
N PHE A 38 14.01 -8.72 10.79
CA PHE A 38 13.23 -8.57 9.59
C PHE A 38 14.14 -8.54 8.38
N LYS A 39 13.94 -9.51 7.48
CA LYS A 39 14.60 -9.59 6.18
C LYS A 39 13.55 -9.80 5.13
N ARG A 40 13.65 -9.06 4.03
CA ARG A 40 12.80 -9.23 2.85
C ARG A 40 13.60 -9.88 1.75
N SER A 41 12.96 -10.78 1.02
CA SER A 41 13.60 -11.36 -0.15
C SER A 41 13.71 -10.30 -1.25
N PRO A 42 14.83 -10.22 -1.99
CA PRO A 42 14.92 -9.36 -3.17
C PRO A 42 13.82 -9.65 -4.21
N GLY A 43 13.31 -10.88 -4.24
CA GLY A 43 12.20 -11.30 -5.10
C GLY A 43 10.89 -10.58 -4.78
N GLU A 44 10.58 -10.35 -3.50
CA GLU A 44 9.38 -9.64 -3.06
C GLU A 44 9.42 -8.15 -3.47
N ILE A 45 10.58 -7.50 -3.35
CA ILE A 45 10.76 -6.13 -3.86
C ILE A 45 10.61 -6.11 -5.38
N ALA A 46 11.24 -7.07 -6.07
CA ALA A 46 11.18 -7.17 -7.53
C ALA A 46 9.76 -7.41 -8.05
N SER A 47 8.91 -8.13 -7.31
CA SER A 47 7.50 -8.29 -7.69
C SER A 47 6.75 -6.96 -7.68
N MET A 48 7.10 -6.06 -6.77
CA MET A 48 6.44 -4.75 -6.58
C MET A 48 7.05 -3.61 -7.39
N LEU A 49 8.05 -3.87 -8.25
CA LEU A 49 8.62 -2.84 -9.10
C LEU A 49 7.71 -2.55 -10.31
N PRO A 50 7.31 -1.29 -10.56
CA PRO A 50 6.52 -0.91 -11.73
C PRO A 50 7.10 -1.41 -13.05
N ARG A 51 6.24 -1.97 -13.90
CA ARG A 51 6.55 -2.32 -15.29
C ARG A 51 5.89 -1.31 -16.21
N LEU A 52 6.30 -1.24 -17.47
CA LEU A 52 5.61 -0.39 -18.47
C LEU A 52 4.10 -0.66 -18.49
N SER A 53 3.73 -1.94 -18.46
CA SER A 53 2.34 -2.37 -18.44
C SER A 53 1.59 -2.03 -17.15
N SER A 54 2.27 -1.80 -16.02
CA SER A 54 1.62 -1.36 -14.77
C SER A 54 0.93 -0.02 -14.91
N TYR A 55 1.46 0.87 -15.75
CA TYR A 55 0.86 2.19 -16.00
C TYR A 55 -0.38 2.11 -16.91
N LEU A 56 -0.74 0.92 -17.39
CA LEU A 56 -1.93 0.68 -18.21
C LEU A 56 -3.02 -0.12 -17.45
N ILE A 57 -2.73 -0.58 -16.23
CA ILE A 57 -3.69 -1.37 -15.45
C ILE A 57 -4.66 -0.44 -14.73
N ALA A 58 -5.96 -0.64 -15.00
CA ALA A 58 -7.06 0.15 -14.46
C ALA A 58 -8.26 -0.75 -14.10
N ASP A 59 -8.02 -1.93 -13.53
CA ASP A 59 -9.06 -2.93 -13.25
C ASP A 59 -10.18 -2.39 -12.35
N GLY A 60 -9.85 -1.46 -11.45
CA GLY A 60 -10.83 -0.81 -10.59
C GLY A 60 -11.73 0.21 -11.30
N SER A 61 -11.46 0.58 -12.56
CA SER A 61 -12.26 1.57 -13.30
C SER A 61 -13.32 0.93 -14.19
N ALA A 62 -14.57 1.34 -14.03
CA ALA A 62 -15.64 0.95 -14.95
C ALA A 62 -15.48 1.57 -16.35
N LEU A 63 -14.70 2.64 -16.48
CA LEU A 63 -14.53 3.37 -17.75
C LEU A 63 -13.35 2.85 -18.57
N THR A 64 -12.25 2.50 -17.90
CA THR A 64 -10.95 2.27 -18.54
C THR A 64 -10.32 0.90 -18.24
N SER A 65 -11.01 0.02 -17.50
CA SER A 65 -10.53 -1.35 -17.21
C SER A 65 -10.15 -2.16 -18.45
N TRP A 66 -10.79 -1.91 -19.58
CA TRP A 66 -10.46 -2.56 -20.85
C TRP A 66 -9.01 -2.29 -21.32
N ILE A 67 -8.40 -1.17 -20.93
CA ILE A 67 -7.00 -0.83 -21.26
C ILE A 67 -6.02 -1.81 -20.60
N GLY A 68 -6.34 -2.29 -19.40
CA GLY A 68 -5.46 -3.17 -18.66
C GLY A 68 -5.68 -4.66 -18.94
N HIS A 69 -6.81 -5.03 -19.55
CA HIS A 69 -7.28 -6.42 -19.55
C HIS A 69 -6.35 -7.40 -20.30
N PHE A 70 -5.68 -6.93 -21.36
CA PHE A 70 -4.75 -7.75 -22.14
C PHE A 70 -3.41 -7.99 -21.43
N VAL A 71 -3.12 -7.22 -20.38
CA VAL A 71 -1.87 -7.38 -19.62
C VAL A 71 -2.01 -8.60 -18.72
N THR A 72 -1.17 -9.61 -18.88
CA THR A 72 -1.15 -10.81 -18.03
C THR A 72 0.24 -11.03 -17.42
N GLY A 73 0.35 -11.93 -16.44
CA GLY A 73 1.65 -12.32 -15.87
C GLY A 73 2.32 -11.28 -14.97
N ILE A 74 1.57 -10.30 -14.43
CA ILE A 74 2.09 -9.34 -13.46
C ILE A 74 1.88 -9.90 -12.04
N PRO A 75 2.96 -10.14 -11.27
CA PRO A 75 2.83 -10.52 -9.87
C PRO A 75 2.14 -9.40 -9.09
N MET A 76 1.27 -9.77 -8.15
CA MET A 76 0.52 -8.81 -7.33
C MET A 76 -0.19 -7.73 -8.16
N ARG A 77 -0.86 -8.11 -9.26
CA ARG A 77 -1.57 -7.17 -10.17
C ARG A 77 -2.43 -6.11 -9.46
N HIS A 78 -3.06 -6.45 -8.34
CA HIS A 78 -3.85 -5.53 -7.53
C HIS A 78 -3.04 -4.36 -6.96
N GLU A 79 -1.72 -4.50 -6.78
CA GLU A 79 -0.80 -3.44 -6.36
C GLU A 79 -0.26 -2.62 -7.54
N HIS A 80 -0.43 -3.09 -8.79
CA HIS A 80 0.09 -2.48 -10.01
C HIS A 80 -0.92 -1.56 -10.72
N GLN A 81 -1.96 -1.09 -10.03
CA GLN A 81 -2.99 -0.18 -10.54
C GLN A 81 -2.47 1.28 -10.63
N LEU A 82 -1.50 1.56 -11.51
CA LEU A 82 -0.84 2.87 -11.61
C LEU A 82 -1.47 3.81 -12.65
N PHE A 83 -2.59 3.44 -13.26
CA PHE A 83 -3.25 4.27 -14.27
C PHE A 83 -4.05 5.41 -13.61
N PHE A 84 -3.77 6.66 -13.99
CA PHE A 84 -4.43 7.86 -13.43
C PHE A 84 -5.74 8.25 -14.13
N GLY A 85 -6.09 7.60 -15.25
CA GLY A 85 -7.25 7.96 -16.06
C GLY A 85 -6.89 8.66 -17.37
N ILE A 86 -7.70 8.44 -18.40
CA ILE A 86 -7.46 9.01 -19.74
C ILE A 86 -7.50 10.54 -19.68
N GLY A 87 -8.48 11.12 -18.98
CA GLY A 87 -8.62 12.57 -18.91
C GLY A 87 -7.45 13.26 -18.21
N ILE A 88 -6.93 12.63 -17.14
CA ILE A 88 -5.72 13.08 -16.45
C ILE A 88 -4.52 13.00 -17.39
N TRP A 89 -4.32 11.90 -18.11
CA TRP A 89 -3.22 11.78 -19.07
C TRP A 89 -3.30 12.79 -20.21
N VAL A 90 -4.49 13.01 -20.78
CA VAL A 90 -4.70 13.99 -21.86
C VAL A 90 -4.34 15.40 -21.37
N LEU A 91 -4.83 15.80 -20.20
CA LEU A 91 -4.54 17.12 -19.62
C LEU A 91 -3.07 17.26 -19.22
N ALA A 92 -2.45 16.21 -18.67
CA ALA A 92 -1.03 16.22 -18.30
C ALA A 92 -0.10 16.27 -19.54
N LEU A 93 -0.43 15.54 -20.61
CA LEU A 93 0.30 15.59 -21.88
C LEU A 93 0.12 16.95 -22.56
N TYR A 94 -1.08 17.53 -22.50
CA TYR A 94 -1.31 18.88 -22.99
C TYR A 94 -0.56 19.94 -22.15
N GLY A 95 -0.54 19.80 -20.83
CA GLY A 95 0.23 20.68 -19.93
C GLY A 95 1.74 20.55 -20.13
N THR A 96 2.22 19.34 -20.41
CA THR A 96 3.58 19.07 -20.90
C THR A 96 3.80 19.91 -22.16
N PHE A 97 3.04 19.69 -23.23
CA PHE A 97 3.16 20.48 -24.47
C PHE A 97 3.14 22.01 -24.24
N ALA A 98 2.19 22.50 -23.43
CA ALA A 98 2.04 23.90 -23.09
C ALA A 98 3.27 24.48 -22.35
N THR A 99 3.98 23.66 -21.58
CA THR A 99 5.22 24.05 -20.89
C THR A 99 6.36 24.35 -21.87
N TRP A 100 6.48 23.61 -22.98
CA TRP A 100 7.52 23.86 -23.99
C TRP A 100 7.14 24.97 -24.97
N ARG A 101 5.83 25.17 -25.24
CA ARG A 101 5.37 26.16 -26.23
C ARG A 101 4.88 27.48 -25.64
N GLY A 102 4.29 27.46 -24.46
CA GLY A 102 3.70 28.63 -23.80
C GLY A 102 4.68 29.26 -22.81
N LYS A 103 4.50 30.55 -22.48
CA LYS A 103 5.34 31.26 -21.49
C LYS A 103 4.89 31.07 -20.03
N LEU A 104 3.70 30.49 -19.81
CA LEU A 104 3.12 30.35 -18.48
C LEU A 104 3.77 29.20 -17.71
N ASN A 105 4.31 29.48 -16.52
CA ASN A 105 4.86 28.48 -15.59
C ASN A 105 5.90 27.52 -16.20
N GLN A 106 6.68 27.96 -17.20
CA GLN A 106 7.62 27.10 -17.92
C GLN A 106 8.61 26.37 -16.99
N ASP A 107 9.23 27.10 -16.06
CA ASP A 107 10.26 26.51 -15.19
C ASP A 107 9.67 25.46 -14.26
N LEU A 108 8.49 25.75 -13.69
CA LEU A 108 7.75 24.80 -12.86
C LEU A 108 7.34 23.57 -13.67
N GLY A 109 6.79 23.75 -14.88
CA GLY A 109 6.39 22.64 -15.74
C GLY A 109 7.58 21.77 -16.14
N LYS A 110 8.73 22.36 -16.52
CA LYS A 110 9.93 21.60 -16.89
C LYS A 110 10.48 20.80 -15.72
N LEU A 111 10.55 21.42 -14.53
CA LEU A 111 10.93 20.73 -13.29
C LEU A 111 9.98 19.58 -12.98
N THR A 112 8.68 19.80 -13.19
CA THR A 112 7.65 18.80 -12.92
C THR A 112 7.74 17.62 -13.88
N VAL A 113 7.93 17.85 -15.19
CA VAL A 113 8.15 16.76 -16.15
C VAL A 113 9.43 16.01 -15.85
N PHE A 114 10.51 16.71 -15.51
CA PHE A 114 11.74 16.08 -15.06
C PHE A 114 11.50 15.19 -13.84
N ALA A 115 10.73 15.66 -12.85
CA ALA A 115 10.38 14.88 -11.67
C ALA A 115 9.57 13.61 -12.03
N VAL A 116 8.52 13.72 -12.86
CA VAL A 116 7.75 12.54 -13.32
C VAL A 116 8.66 11.55 -14.06
N ALA A 117 9.48 12.04 -14.99
CA ALA A 117 10.39 11.21 -15.77
C ALA A 117 11.41 10.51 -14.87
N MET A 118 11.99 11.22 -13.90
CA MET A 118 12.93 10.65 -12.93
C MET A 118 12.26 9.58 -12.06
N LEU A 119 11.07 9.85 -11.49
CA LEU A 119 10.35 8.88 -10.67
C LEU A 119 10.00 7.62 -11.47
N PHE A 120 9.54 7.81 -12.72
CA PHE A 120 9.24 6.73 -13.65
C PHE A 120 10.49 5.90 -13.96
N LEU A 121 11.58 6.52 -14.44
CA LEU A 121 12.80 5.83 -14.85
C LEU A 121 13.51 5.15 -13.68
N LEU A 122 13.50 5.77 -12.49
CA LEU A 122 14.12 5.17 -11.30
C LEU A 122 13.41 3.89 -10.88
N THR A 123 12.08 3.84 -10.98
CA THR A 123 11.27 2.71 -10.49
C THR A 123 10.91 1.69 -11.56
N LEU A 124 11.10 2.01 -12.83
CA LEU A 124 10.81 1.12 -13.95
C LEU A 124 11.65 -0.15 -13.86
N ASN A 125 11.00 -1.29 -14.06
CA ASN A 125 11.60 -2.60 -14.16
C ASN A 125 11.48 -3.16 -15.57
N LEU A 126 12.62 -3.34 -16.23
CA LEU A 126 12.76 -3.94 -17.55
C LEU A 126 13.43 -5.31 -17.40
N GLY A 127 12.64 -6.37 -17.38
CA GLY A 127 13.17 -7.74 -17.31
C GLY A 127 14.02 -8.05 -16.06
N GLY A 128 13.79 -7.36 -14.95
CA GLY A 128 14.56 -7.51 -13.70
C GLY A 128 15.61 -6.41 -13.48
N LEU A 129 15.85 -5.54 -14.48
CA LEU A 129 16.72 -4.38 -14.37
C LEU A 129 15.90 -3.15 -13.96
N SER A 130 16.29 -2.54 -12.84
CA SER A 130 15.72 -1.28 -12.34
C SER A 130 16.78 -0.51 -11.58
N LEU A 131 16.81 0.81 -11.74
CA LEU A 131 17.72 1.67 -10.95
C LEU A 131 17.40 1.60 -9.46
N TYR A 132 16.10 1.48 -9.12
CA TYR A 132 15.67 1.29 -7.73
C TYR A 132 16.28 0.01 -7.12
N ARG A 133 16.42 -1.06 -7.91
CA ARG A 133 17.00 -2.31 -7.42
C ARG A 133 18.45 -2.12 -6.95
N ILE A 134 19.21 -1.25 -7.61
CA ILE A 134 20.60 -0.94 -7.24
C ILE A 134 20.65 -0.22 -5.89
N ILE A 135 19.78 0.77 -5.69
CA ILE A 135 19.74 1.51 -4.41
C ILE A 135 19.06 0.72 -3.29
N SER A 136 18.27 -0.31 -3.60
CA SER A 136 17.60 -1.14 -2.59
C SER A 136 18.58 -1.94 -1.70
N TYR A 137 19.84 -2.07 -2.12
CA TYR A 137 20.90 -2.67 -1.30
C TYR A 137 21.39 -1.76 -0.18
N ILE A 138 21.04 -0.46 -0.18
CA ILE A 138 21.37 0.45 0.91
C ILE A 138 20.52 0.06 2.15
N PRO A 139 21.14 -0.09 3.34
CA PRO A 139 20.41 -0.42 4.56
C PRO A 139 19.24 0.53 4.83
N GLY A 140 18.06 -0.02 5.08
CA GLY A 140 16.83 0.73 5.34
C GLY A 140 15.95 0.93 4.10
N LEU A 141 16.51 1.01 2.89
CA LEU A 141 15.71 1.10 1.65
C LEU A 141 15.05 -0.22 1.27
N ASN A 142 15.63 -1.34 1.67
CA ASN A 142 15.03 -2.68 1.56
C ASN A 142 13.76 -2.86 2.41
N ALA A 143 13.46 -1.95 3.34
CA ALA A 143 12.21 -1.95 4.10
C ALA A 143 11.01 -1.47 3.26
N VAL A 144 11.25 -0.71 2.19
CA VAL A 144 10.20 -0.20 1.31
C VAL A 144 9.76 -1.30 0.36
N ARG A 145 8.72 -2.05 0.77
CA ARG A 145 8.16 -3.19 0.03
C ARG A 145 7.38 -2.77 -1.23
N ALA A 146 6.51 -1.77 -1.09
CA ALA A 146 5.51 -1.45 -2.09
C ALA A 146 5.97 -0.33 -3.03
N VAL A 147 6.96 -0.61 -3.87
CA VAL A 147 7.53 0.38 -4.80
C VAL A 147 6.47 0.87 -5.79
N THR A 148 5.46 0.08 -6.12
CA THR A 148 4.28 0.49 -6.91
C THR A 148 3.55 1.72 -6.37
N ARG A 149 3.62 2.00 -5.06
CA ARG A 149 3.05 3.20 -4.44
C ARG A 149 3.76 4.50 -4.83
N ILE A 150 4.83 4.41 -5.64
CA ILE A 150 5.39 5.56 -6.34
C ILE A 150 4.33 6.32 -7.13
N GLY A 151 3.26 5.66 -7.58
CA GLY A 151 2.09 6.31 -8.19
C GLY A 151 1.52 7.43 -7.30
N LEU A 152 1.48 7.25 -5.97
CA LEU A 152 1.00 8.26 -5.04
C LEU A 152 1.90 9.51 -5.01
N ILE A 153 3.21 9.30 -5.13
CA ILE A 153 4.19 10.39 -5.17
C ILE A 153 4.11 11.10 -6.53
N MET A 154 3.92 10.35 -7.62
CA MET A 154 3.74 10.89 -8.97
C MET A 154 2.44 11.69 -9.13
N MET A 155 1.41 11.46 -8.31
CA MET A 155 0.16 12.22 -8.38
C MET A 155 0.39 13.73 -8.30
N MET A 156 1.25 14.19 -7.41
CA MET A 156 1.49 15.62 -7.23
C MET A 156 2.10 16.28 -8.49
N PRO A 157 3.25 15.84 -9.02
CA PRO A 157 3.78 16.44 -10.23
C PRO A 157 2.83 16.25 -11.43
N ILE A 158 2.11 15.13 -11.55
CA ILE A 158 1.09 14.99 -12.59
C ILE A 158 -0.02 16.03 -12.43
N ALA A 159 -0.51 16.27 -11.21
CA ALA A 159 -1.53 17.28 -10.93
C ALA A 159 -1.07 18.70 -11.31
N VAL A 160 0.21 19.03 -11.12
CA VAL A 160 0.79 20.30 -11.58
C VAL A 160 0.74 20.41 -13.10
N LEU A 161 1.09 19.35 -13.84
CA LEU A 161 1.01 19.36 -15.31
C LEU A 161 -0.43 19.50 -15.78
N VAL A 162 -1.36 18.79 -15.14
CA VAL A 162 -2.81 18.93 -15.40
C VAL A 162 -3.25 20.37 -15.17
N ALA A 163 -2.85 21.00 -14.07
CA ALA A 163 -3.20 22.39 -13.76
C ALA A 163 -2.65 23.37 -14.81
N ILE A 164 -1.38 23.20 -15.23
CA ILE A 164 -0.79 24.01 -16.32
C ILE A 164 -1.58 23.81 -17.62
N GLY A 165 -1.92 22.56 -17.96
CA GLY A 165 -2.70 22.23 -19.15
C GLY A 165 -4.08 22.88 -19.13
N SER A 166 -4.85 22.68 -18.05
CA SER A 166 -6.17 23.27 -17.87
C SER A 166 -6.13 24.80 -17.90
N GLN A 167 -5.18 25.43 -17.21
CA GLN A 167 -5.03 26.88 -17.23
C GLN A 167 -4.70 27.40 -18.63
N HIS A 168 -3.85 26.70 -19.38
CA HIS A 168 -3.52 27.07 -20.74
C HIS A 168 -4.73 27.01 -21.67
N ILE A 169 -5.55 25.96 -21.57
CA ILE A 169 -6.85 25.85 -22.27
C ILE A 169 -7.75 27.03 -21.88
N PHE A 170 -7.90 27.30 -20.59
CA PHE A 170 -8.79 28.36 -20.09
C PHE A 170 -8.40 29.76 -20.56
N ASN A 171 -7.10 30.03 -20.70
CA ASN A 171 -6.61 31.30 -21.23
C ASN A 171 -6.92 31.46 -22.72
N GLN A 172 -6.85 30.38 -23.51
CA GLN A 172 -7.15 30.42 -24.95
C GLN A 172 -8.63 30.65 -25.26
N VAL A 173 -9.53 30.20 -24.39
CA VAL A 173 -10.99 30.29 -24.62
C VAL A 173 -11.62 31.59 -24.12
N THR A 174 -10.81 32.53 -23.62
CA THR A 174 -11.27 33.84 -23.15
C THR A 174 -11.92 34.69 -24.25
N THR A 175 -11.55 34.45 -25.51
CA THR A 175 -12.09 35.13 -26.70
C THR A 175 -13.34 34.46 -27.26
N PHE A 176 -13.78 33.32 -26.70
CA PHE A 176 -14.92 32.57 -27.19
C PHE A 176 -16.24 33.11 -26.65
N ASN A 177 -17.34 32.80 -27.34
CA ASN A 177 -18.68 33.08 -26.82
C ASN A 177 -18.99 32.23 -25.56
N ASN A 178 -19.96 32.69 -24.76
CA ASN A 178 -20.30 32.06 -23.47
C ASN A 178 -20.66 30.57 -23.59
N VAL A 179 -21.28 30.15 -24.71
CA VAL A 179 -21.66 28.76 -24.96
C VAL A 179 -20.43 27.88 -25.13
N LYS A 180 -19.51 28.25 -26.03
CA LYS A 180 -18.25 27.51 -26.26
C LYS A 180 -17.37 27.48 -25.03
N LYS A 181 -17.29 28.59 -24.30
CA LYS A 181 -16.54 28.69 -23.04
C LYS A 181 -17.08 27.71 -22.00
N SER A 182 -18.41 27.69 -21.80
CA SER A 182 -19.06 26.78 -20.87
C SER A 182 -18.88 25.32 -21.26
N ALA A 183 -18.97 25.01 -22.56
CA ALA A 183 -18.73 23.66 -23.07
C ALA A 183 -17.29 23.18 -22.77
N ILE A 184 -16.29 24.03 -22.95
CA ILE A 184 -14.89 23.66 -22.66
C ILE A 184 -14.65 23.48 -21.16
N TYR A 185 -15.25 24.33 -20.31
CA TYR A 185 -15.20 24.14 -18.87
C TYR A 185 -15.85 22.82 -18.44
N LEU A 186 -16.99 22.47 -19.02
CA LEU A 186 -17.64 21.19 -18.77
C LEU A 186 -16.77 20.01 -19.23
N ILE A 187 -16.14 20.10 -20.41
CA ILE A 187 -15.22 19.06 -20.91
C ILE A 187 -14.05 18.87 -19.94
N VAL A 188 -13.38 19.95 -19.54
CA VAL A 188 -12.25 19.86 -18.58
C VAL A 188 -12.72 19.28 -17.24
N PHE A 189 -13.89 19.70 -16.75
CA PHE A 189 -14.48 19.14 -15.52
C PHE A 189 -14.75 17.63 -15.63
N VAL A 190 -15.32 17.18 -16.75
CA VAL A 190 -15.55 15.77 -17.02
C VAL A 190 -14.23 15.00 -17.11
N LEU A 191 -13.21 15.52 -17.80
CA LEU A 191 -11.90 14.87 -17.89
C LEU A 191 -11.21 14.72 -16.53
N LEU A 192 -11.41 15.67 -15.61
CA LEU A 192 -10.86 15.61 -14.25
C LEU A 192 -11.63 14.63 -13.35
N GLY A 193 -12.95 14.53 -13.50
CA GLY A 193 -13.81 13.79 -12.57
C GLY A 193 -14.23 12.39 -13.04
N ALA A 194 -14.29 12.13 -14.34
CA ALA A 194 -14.93 10.91 -14.87
C ALA A 194 -14.30 9.62 -14.35
N GLU A 195 -12.96 9.56 -14.29
CA GLU A 195 -12.26 8.37 -13.80
C GLU A 195 -12.52 8.12 -12.31
N VAL A 196 -12.51 9.18 -11.50
CA VAL A 196 -12.74 9.11 -10.05
C VAL A 196 -14.16 8.61 -9.76
N VAL A 197 -15.14 9.11 -10.51
CA VAL A 197 -16.54 8.67 -10.38
C VAL A 197 -16.73 7.24 -10.87
N ALA A 198 -15.98 6.82 -11.89
CA ALA A 198 -16.04 5.46 -12.44
C ALA A 198 -15.25 4.42 -11.61
N TYR A 199 -14.43 4.86 -10.66
CA TYR A 199 -13.61 3.98 -9.84
C TYR A 199 -14.45 3.22 -8.82
N ARG A 200 -14.27 1.90 -8.80
CA ARG A 200 -14.92 0.95 -7.90
C ARG A 200 -13.86 0.32 -6.99
N PRO A 201 -13.65 0.86 -5.77
CA PRO A 201 -12.72 0.25 -4.84
C PRO A 201 -13.19 -1.14 -4.44
N SER A 202 -12.24 -2.04 -4.17
CA SER A 202 -12.55 -3.29 -3.47
C SER A 202 -12.95 -2.95 -2.03
N ASN A 203 -14.22 -3.15 -1.71
CA ASN A 203 -14.74 -2.99 -0.36
C ASN A 203 -15.66 -4.16 -0.01
N THR A 204 -15.85 -4.36 1.28
CA THR A 204 -16.80 -5.33 1.80
C THR A 204 -17.89 -4.54 2.53
N PRO A 205 -19.18 -4.78 2.23
CA PRO A 205 -20.27 -4.08 2.90
C PRO A 205 -20.22 -4.29 4.42
N ILE A 206 -20.54 -3.24 5.19
CA ILE A 206 -20.59 -3.30 6.65
C ILE A 206 -21.55 -4.41 7.12
N ALA A 207 -22.68 -4.58 6.44
CA ALA A 207 -23.64 -5.64 6.74
C ALA A 207 -23.06 -7.05 6.60
N ALA A 208 -22.18 -7.26 5.61
CA ALA A 208 -21.51 -8.55 5.42
C ALA A 208 -20.52 -8.84 6.56
N TRP A 209 -19.73 -7.83 6.96
CA TRP A 209 -18.87 -7.92 8.14
C TRP A 209 -19.66 -8.15 9.42
N ALA A 210 -20.76 -7.44 9.63
CA ALA A 210 -21.61 -7.60 10.80
C ALA A 210 -22.20 -9.02 10.89
N ALA A 211 -22.65 -9.59 9.77
CA ALA A 211 -23.13 -10.97 9.71
C ALA A 211 -22.02 -11.98 10.04
N GLN A 212 -20.81 -11.77 9.52
CA GLN A 212 -19.65 -12.61 9.82
C GLN A 212 -19.27 -12.55 11.30
N GLN A 213 -19.29 -11.36 11.89
CA GLN A 213 -19.03 -11.15 13.31
C GLN A 213 -20.14 -11.73 14.21
N ALA A 214 -21.40 -11.75 13.76
CA ALA A 214 -22.48 -12.42 14.48
C ALA A 214 -22.25 -13.94 14.59
N VAL A 215 -21.85 -14.58 13.48
CA VAL A 215 -21.49 -16.01 13.47
C VAL A 215 -20.32 -16.33 14.40
N LEU A 216 -19.33 -15.44 14.46
CA LEU A 216 -18.22 -15.59 15.40
C LEU A 216 -18.68 -15.52 16.86
N ARG A 217 -19.55 -14.55 17.18
CA ARG A 217 -20.12 -14.39 18.53
C ARG A 217 -20.97 -15.58 18.96
N GLU A 218 -21.74 -16.18 18.05
CA GLU A 218 -22.52 -17.40 18.33
C GLU A 218 -21.64 -18.59 18.70
N LYS A 219 -20.41 -18.64 18.19
CA LYS A 219 -19.42 -19.67 18.50
C LYS A 219 -18.66 -19.42 19.80
N MET A 220 -18.85 -18.26 20.44
CA MET A 220 -18.15 -17.92 21.67
C MET A 220 -18.77 -18.63 22.88
N PRO A 221 -17.95 -19.00 23.88
CA PRO A 221 -18.47 -19.41 25.18
C PRO A 221 -19.35 -18.32 25.80
N ALA A 222 -20.42 -18.72 26.49
CA ALA A 222 -21.34 -17.78 27.14
C ALA A 222 -20.68 -16.92 28.24
N GLN A 223 -19.59 -17.41 28.84
CA GLN A 223 -18.78 -16.69 29.82
C GLN A 223 -17.31 -16.82 29.46
N LEU A 224 -16.62 -15.69 29.41
CA LEU A 224 -15.18 -15.62 29.21
C LEU A 224 -14.48 -15.16 30.50
N PRO A 225 -13.39 -15.82 30.92
CA PRO A 225 -12.51 -15.29 31.95
C PRO A 225 -12.00 -13.88 31.62
N VAL A 226 -11.80 -13.04 32.62
CA VAL A 226 -11.36 -11.64 32.46
C VAL A 226 -10.00 -11.53 31.76
N ASP A 227 -9.13 -12.52 31.93
CA ASP A 227 -7.77 -12.55 31.37
C ASP A 227 -7.66 -13.31 30.05
N THR A 228 -8.79 -13.63 29.41
CA THR A 228 -8.87 -14.36 28.13
C THR A 228 -8.09 -13.67 27.01
N ILE A 229 -7.43 -14.47 26.18
CA ILE A 229 -6.85 -14.06 24.90
C ILE A 229 -7.63 -14.76 23.79
N LEU A 230 -8.21 -14.00 22.87
CA LEU A 230 -8.97 -14.56 21.77
C LEU A 230 -8.06 -15.05 20.65
N TYR A 231 -8.46 -16.16 20.01
CA TYR A 231 -7.86 -16.61 18.77
C TYR A 231 -8.93 -17.19 17.85
N VAL A 232 -9.16 -16.55 16.71
CA VAL A 232 -10.02 -17.06 15.65
C VAL A 232 -9.19 -17.96 14.74
N ALA A 233 -9.57 -19.23 14.67
CA ALA A 233 -9.03 -20.18 13.72
C ALA A 233 -9.81 -20.10 12.40
N GLY A 234 -9.09 -20.07 11.28
CA GLY A 234 -9.64 -19.80 9.97
C GLY A 234 -10.39 -20.96 9.34
N LYS A 235 -10.86 -20.74 8.10
CA LYS A 235 -11.41 -21.77 7.21
C LYS A 235 -10.39 -22.09 6.14
N GLY A 236 -10.29 -23.36 5.70
CA GLY A 236 -9.30 -23.77 4.71
C GLY A 236 -9.42 -23.05 3.36
N ILE A 237 -10.64 -22.61 3.01
CA ILE A 237 -10.95 -21.90 1.77
C ILE A 237 -10.81 -20.37 1.86
N VAL A 238 -10.68 -19.82 3.08
CA VAL A 238 -10.62 -18.37 3.29
C VAL A 238 -9.16 -17.96 3.44
N PRO A 239 -8.69 -16.92 2.74
CA PRO A 239 -7.33 -16.43 2.92
C PRO A 239 -7.04 -16.07 4.39
N GLY A 240 -5.88 -16.47 4.90
CA GLY A 240 -5.54 -16.32 6.32
C GLY A 240 -5.67 -14.88 6.82
N TYR A 241 -5.34 -13.89 5.99
CA TYR A 241 -5.47 -12.48 6.35
C TYR A 241 -6.91 -12.03 6.68
N VAL A 242 -7.94 -12.63 6.08
CA VAL A 242 -9.33 -12.30 6.39
C VAL A 242 -9.66 -12.79 7.79
N THR A 243 -9.25 -14.00 8.12
CA THR A 243 -9.38 -14.57 9.48
C THR A 243 -8.61 -13.75 10.51
N GLU A 244 -7.43 -13.21 10.17
CA GLU A 244 -6.72 -12.30 11.08
C GLU A 244 -7.56 -11.06 11.39
N LEU A 245 -8.16 -10.45 10.36
CA LEU A 245 -9.01 -9.28 10.53
C LEU A 245 -10.27 -9.61 11.33
N ASP A 246 -10.89 -10.77 11.10
CA ASP A 246 -12.03 -11.25 11.89
C ASP A 246 -11.72 -11.28 13.39
N GLY A 247 -10.59 -11.89 13.76
CA GLY A 247 -10.18 -12.00 15.16
C GLY A 247 -9.76 -10.67 15.77
N MET A 248 -9.15 -9.77 14.98
CA MET A 248 -8.83 -8.41 15.42
C MET A 248 -10.09 -7.60 15.72
N ILE A 249 -11.06 -7.59 14.80
CA ILE A 249 -12.32 -6.83 14.95
C ILE A 249 -13.11 -7.37 16.14
N LEU A 250 -13.26 -8.69 16.24
CA LEU A 250 -13.99 -9.31 17.34
C LEU A 250 -13.39 -8.95 18.71
N ALA A 251 -12.06 -8.99 18.80
CA ALA A 251 -11.34 -8.67 20.03
C ALA A 251 -11.42 -7.18 20.40
N GLN A 252 -11.36 -6.30 19.41
CA GLN A 252 -11.56 -4.86 19.60
C GLN A 252 -12.97 -4.53 20.09
N ASP A 253 -13.99 -5.14 19.48
CA ASP A 253 -15.40 -4.95 19.85
C ASP A 253 -15.69 -5.40 21.28
N LEU A 254 -15.00 -6.45 21.75
CA LEU A 254 -15.22 -7.04 23.08
C LEU A 254 -14.23 -6.56 24.15
N GLY A 255 -13.19 -5.82 23.75
CA GLY A 255 -12.14 -5.34 24.66
C GLY A 255 -11.19 -6.42 25.17
N TYR A 256 -11.03 -7.54 24.46
CA TYR A 256 -10.08 -8.60 24.82
C TYR A 256 -8.78 -8.53 24.01
N PRO A 257 -7.64 -8.98 24.57
CA PRO A 257 -6.45 -9.28 23.79
C PRO A 257 -6.69 -10.36 22.73
N THR A 258 -5.90 -10.37 21.66
CA THR A 258 -5.99 -11.39 20.60
C THR A 258 -4.63 -11.84 20.09
N LEU A 259 -4.56 -13.11 19.64
CA LEU A 259 -3.42 -13.66 18.89
C LEU A 259 -3.54 -13.42 17.38
N ASN A 260 -4.68 -12.94 16.90
CA ASN A 260 -4.86 -12.58 15.51
C ASN A 260 -4.22 -11.23 15.20
N GLY A 261 -3.58 -11.12 14.03
CA GLY A 261 -2.86 -9.94 13.63
C GLY A 261 -2.56 -9.90 12.14
N TYR A 262 -3.19 -8.97 11.43
CA TYR A 262 -2.85 -8.70 10.04
C TYR A 262 -1.72 -7.67 9.99
N SER A 263 -0.54 -8.11 9.55
CA SER A 263 0.66 -7.29 9.46
C SER A 263 1.34 -7.47 8.12
N GLY A 264 2.02 -6.42 7.66
CA GLY A 264 2.87 -6.51 6.47
C GLY A 264 4.09 -7.41 6.66
N ASN A 265 4.43 -7.78 7.90
CA ASN A 265 5.52 -8.70 8.25
C ASN A 265 5.08 -9.71 9.30
N VAL A 266 5.62 -10.91 9.24
CA VAL A 266 5.33 -11.98 10.19
C VAL A 266 6.61 -12.41 10.92
N PRO A 267 6.53 -12.82 12.20
CA PRO A 267 7.68 -13.36 12.91
C PRO A 267 8.15 -14.68 12.27
N PRO A 268 9.40 -15.11 12.52
CA PRO A 268 9.86 -16.44 12.13
C PRO A 268 8.91 -17.54 12.62
N ASN A 269 8.70 -18.58 11.80
CA ASN A 269 7.81 -19.71 12.08
C ASN A 269 6.33 -19.34 12.30
N TYR A 270 5.91 -18.15 11.86
CA TYR A 270 4.51 -17.78 11.85
C TYR A 270 3.72 -18.68 10.91
N LEU A 271 2.64 -19.24 11.42
CA LEU A 271 1.67 -19.98 10.63
C LEU A 271 0.35 -19.21 10.59
N GLU A 272 -0.18 -19.05 9.39
CA GLU A 272 -1.49 -18.45 9.17
C GLU A 272 -2.58 -19.26 9.88
N PRO A 273 -3.68 -18.61 10.29
CA PRO A 273 -4.72 -19.25 11.08
C PRO A 273 -5.54 -20.11 10.13
N GLN A 274 -5.38 -21.43 10.26
CA GLN A 274 -6.06 -22.45 9.48
C GLN A 274 -6.79 -23.41 10.43
N PRO A 275 -7.83 -24.14 9.98
CA PRO A 275 -8.64 -25.00 10.85
C PRO A 275 -7.81 -25.97 11.69
N CYS A 276 -6.75 -26.53 11.09
CA CYS A 276 -5.93 -27.58 11.67
C CYS A 276 -4.52 -27.11 12.08
N ILE A 277 -4.32 -25.81 12.26
CA ILE A 277 -3.06 -25.25 12.77
C ILE A 277 -3.26 -24.75 14.18
N SER A 278 -2.52 -25.31 15.14
CA SER A 278 -2.63 -24.94 16.54
C SER A 278 -2.14 -23.52 16.79
N TYR A 279 -2.89 -22.75 17.61
CA TYR A 279 -2.44 -21.45 18.12
C TYR A 279 -1.13 -21.54 18.92
N ARG A 280 -0.84 -22.73 19.50
CA ARG A 280 0.41 -22.98 20.23
C ARG A 280 1.64 -22.70 19.38
N ASN A 281 1.57 -22.85 18.06
CA ASN A 281 2.68 -22.50 17.16
C ASN A 281 3.10 -21.04 17.30
N ARG A 282 2.13 -20.11 17.41
CA ARG A 282 2.41 -18.68 17.58
C ARG A 282 2.99 -18.36 18.94
N ILE A 283 2.43 -18.97 19.98
CA ILE A 283 2.91 -18.80 21.35
C ILE A 283 4.33 -19.35 21.50
N ASN A 284 4.60 -20.54 20.97
CA ASN A 284 5.92 -21.17 21.01
C ASN A 284 6.94 -20.35 20.20
N ALA A 285 6.57 -19.86 19.02
CA ALA A 285 7.43 -18.98 18.22
C ALA A 285 7.76 -17.68 18.95
N TYR A 286 6.76 -17.07 19.62
CA TYR A 286 6.98 -15.89 20.47
C TYR A 286 7.90 -16.20 21.65
N ALA A 287 7.67 -17.32 22.35
CA ALA A 287 8.46 -17.72 23.50
C ALA A 287 9.92 -17.96 23.13
N ALA A 288 10.17 -18.65 22.01
CA ALA A 288 11.52 -18.86 21.47
C ALA A 288 12.17 -17.52 21.12
N PHE A 289 11.45 -16.61 20.45
CA PHE A 289 11.97 -15.29 20.09
C PHE A 289 12.31 -14.40 21.30
N LYS A 290 11.50 -14.46 22.36
CA LYS A 290 11.68 -13.65 23.57
C LYS A 290 12.48 -14.32 24.69
N GLY A 291 12.87 -15.59 24.53
CA GLY A 291 13.51 -16.36 25.59
C GLY A 291 12.62 -16.59 26.81
N VAL A 292 11.32 -16.77 26.59
CA VAL A 292 10.33 -16.99 27.67
C VAL A 292 10.39 -18.44 28.13
N SER A 293 10.32 -18.66 29.45
CA SER A 293 10.30 -20.02 30.02
C SER A 293 9.08 -20.83 29.57
N LEU A 294 9.21 -22.15 29.55
CA LEU A 294 8.11 -23.05 29.20
C LEU A 294 6.89 -22.85 30.12
N ALA A 295 7.12 -22.70 31.43
CA ALA A 295 6.05 -22.46 32.40
C ALA A 295 5.25 -21.18 32.12
N ALA A 296 5.92 -20.08 31.78
CA ALA A 296 5.25 -18.84 31.40
C ALA A 296 4.54 -18.95 30.04
N THR A 297 5.09 -19.75 29.13
CA THR A 297 4.50 -20.05 27.81
C THR A 297 3.20 -20.83 27.96
N ASP A 298 3.18 -21.87 28.80
CA ASP A 298 1.98 -22.65 29.09
C ASP A 298 0.93 -21.84 29.84
N ALA A 299 1.35 -20.97 30.78
CA ALA A 299 0.45 -20.04 31.45
C ALA A 299 -0.23 -19.06 30.45
N LEU A 300 0.50 -18.61 29.43
CA LEU A 300 -0.07 -17.79 28.36
C LEU A 300 -1.03 -18.59 27.48
N ALA A 301 -0.66 -19.82 27.11
CA ALA A 301 -1.49 -20.70 26.29
C ALA A 301 -2.80 -21.08 26.98
N ALA A 302 -2.79 -21.29 28.30
CA ALA A 302 -3.98 -21.61 29.09
C ALA A 302 -5.05 -20.50 29.05
N ARG A 303 -4.66 -19.26 28.75
CA ARG A 303 -5.56 -18.10 28.64
C ARG A 303 -6.20 -17.98 27.25
N VAL A 304 -5.77 -18.78 26.27
CA VAL A 304 -6.26 -18.68 24.90
C VAL A 304 -7.58 -19.40 24.74
N VAL A 305 -8.59 -18.66 24.30
CA VAL A 305 -9.88 -19.22 23.86
C VAL A 305 -9.91 -19.24 22.34
N VAL A 306 -10.03 -20.44 21.79
CA VAL A 306 -10.06 -20.68 20.34
C VAL A 306 -11.51 -20.62 19.85
N ILE A 307 -11.76 -19.80 18.83
CA ILE A 307 -13.03 -19.69 18.13
C ILE A 307 -12.83 -20.32 16.74
N SER A 308 -13.28 -21.56 16.59
CA SER A 308 -13.09 -22.33 15.36
C SER A 308 -14.19 -22.08 14.33
N MET A 309 -13.81 -21.55 13.18
CA MET A 309 -14.72 -21.32 12.06
C MET A 309 -15.06 -22.58 11.27
N GLU A 310 -14.21 -23.60 11.38
CA GLU A 310 -14.33 -24.91 10.74
C GLU A 310 -13.82 -25.97 11.73
N VAL A 311 -14.40 -27.17 11.67
CA VAL A 311 -13.96 -28.29 12.52
C VAL A 311 -12.67 -28.86 11.93
N CYS A 312 -11.67 -29.13 12.77
CA CYS A 312 -10.52 -29.92 12.35
C CYS A 312 -10.78 -31.39 12.67
N ASP A 313 -10.67 -32.25 11.66
CA ASP A 313 -10.95 -33.69 11.80
C ASP A 313 -9.83 -34.48 12.50
N TYR A 314 -8.72 -33.82 12.84
CA TYR A 314 -7.55 -34.41 13.48
C TYR A 314 -6.92 -33.46 14.49
N GLU A 315 -5.93 -33.95 15.25
CA GLU A 315 -5.22 -33.09 16.21
C GLU A 315 -4.51 -31.93 15.49
N PRO A 316 -4.77 -30.67 15.87
CA PRO A 316 -4.16 -29.53 15.23
C PRO A 316 -2.64 -29.63 15.25
N VAL A 317 -2.01 -29.43 14.09
CA VAL A 317 -0.57 -29.58 13.94
C VAL A 317 0.12 -28.54 14.81
N ILE A 318 0.98 -29.02 15.71
CA ILE A 318 1.99 -28.23 16.39
C ILE A 318 3.28 -28.47 15.60
N ALA A 319 3.77 -27.46 14.90
CA ALA A 319 5.04 -27.53 14.20
C ALA A 319 6.12 -27.95 15.21
N ALA A 320 6.88 -29.01 14.88
CA ALA A 320 8.00 -29.44 15.70
C ALA A 320 8.89 -28.22 15.93
N GLY A 321 9.00 -27.79 17.20
CA GLY A 321 9.73 -26.58 17.55
C GLY A 321 11.17 -26.73 17.06
N GLY A 322 11.52 -25.99 16.00
CA GLY A 322 12.91 -25.83 15.60
C GLY A 322 13.62 -25.10 16.72
N ALA A 323 14.45 -25.83 17.47
CA ALA A 323 15.54 -25.25 18.25
C ALA A 323 16.55 -24.60 17.30
#